data_AF-A0A7C5VK11-F1
#
_entry.id   AF-A0A7C5VK11-F1
#
_cell.length_a   1.000
_cell.length_b   1.000
_cell.length_c   1.000
_cell.angle_alpha   90.00
_cell.angle_beta   90.00
_cell.angle_gamma   90.00
#
_symmetry.space_group_name_H-M   'P 1'
#
loop_
_entity.id
_entity.type
_entity.pdbx_description
1 polymer ?
#
loop_
_entity_poly.entity_id
_entity_poly.type
_entity_poly.pdbx_seq_one_letter_code
_entity_poly.pdbx_strand_id
1 'polypeptide(L)'
;MDYEERELILELFPGTSPDLLPIGEILYYRDEEGRVVILEKGPPELRLVLEPLPGTATTPQVCEACRRHLSGNALGFFRHPVGGRPTHLRYLVLCQDTGSCASHAEPERLREILLRGILT
;
A
#
# COMPACT_ATOMS: atom_id res chain seq x y z
N MET A 1 -11.83 5.73 -16.30
CA MET A 1 -11.44 5.37 -17.68
C MET A 1 -9.92 5.56 -17.80
N ASP A 2 -9.13 4.97 -16.89
CA ASP A 2 -7.65 5.16 -16.83
C ASP A 2 -6.88 3.95 -17.37
N TYR A 3 -7.59 2.84 -17.56
CA TYR A 3 -7.05 1.58 -18.05
C TYR A 3 -6.54 1.70 -19.50
N GLU A 4 -7.27 2.45 -20.34
CA GLU A 4 -6.94 2.66 -21.75
C GLU A 4 -5.59 3.39 -21.93
N GLU A 5 -5.25 4.35 -21.05
CA GLU A 5 -4.00 5.08 -21.16
C GLU A 5 -2.79 4.21 -20.79
N ARG A 6 -2.90 3.42 -19.71
CA ARG A 6 -1.85 2.49 -19.28
C ARG A 6 -1.57 1.41 -20.32
N GLU A 7 -2.63 0.84 -20.89
CA GLU A 7 -2.51 -0.14 -21.96
C GLU A 7 -1.79 0.45 -23.17
N LEU A 8 -2.16 1.65 -23.59
CA LEU A 8 -1.52 2.33 -24.71
C LEU A 8 -0.02 2.58 -24.45
N ILE A 9 0.34 3.04 -23.25
CA ILE A 9 1.76 3.27 -22.88
C ILE A 9 2.55 1.96 -22.96
N LEU A 10 2.00 0.86 -22.44
CA LEU A 10 2.70 -0.42 -22.45
C LEU A 10 2.73 -1.07 -23.83
N GLU A 11 1.75 -0.83 -24.69
CA GLU A 11 1.77 -1.24 -26.10
C GLU A 11 2.90 -0.53 -26.86
N LEU A 12 3.06 0.77 -26.65
CA LEU A 12 4.10 1.58 -27.30
C LEU A 12 5.49 1.38 -26.67
N PHE A 13 5.54 1.18 -25.35
CA PHE A 13 6.75 1.13 -24.53
C PHE A 13 6.66 -0.03 -23.52
N PRO A 14 6.85 -1.30 -23.96
CA PRO A 14 6.62 -2.48 -23.12
C PRO A 14 7.57 -2.62 -21.92
N GLY A 15 8.68 -1.87 -21.90
CA GLY A 15 9.64 -1.82 -20.80
C GLY A 15 9.40 -0.69 -19.79
N THR A 16 8.26 0.03 -19.88
CA THR A 16 7.97 1.15 -18.99
C THR A 16 7.84 0.65 -17.55
N SER A 17 8.63 1.25 -16.67
CA SER A 17 8.62 0.91 -15.24
C SER A 17 7.28 1.30 -14.61
N PRO A 18 6.73 0.53 -13.65
CA PRO A 18 5.42 0.79 -13.05
C PRO A 18 5.30 2.15 -12.34
N ASP A 19 6.40 2.75 -11.91
CA ASP A 19 6.44 4.09 -11.29
C ASP A 19 6.22 5.22 -12.31
N LEU A 20 6.42 4.95 -13.60
CA LEU A 20 6.22 5.92 -14.68
C LEU A 20 4.80 5.86 -15.29
N LEU A 21 4.01 4.84 -14.97
CA LEU A 21 2.64 4.71 -15.45
C LEU A 21 1.71 5.69 -14.71
N PRO A 22 0.63 6.21 -15.32
CA PRO A 22 -0.46 6.93 -14.63
C PRO A 22 -0.99 6.13 -13.43
N ILE A 23 -1.55 6.75 -12.39
CA ILE A 23 -2.06 6.02 -11.20
C ILE A 23 -3.34 5.26 -11.54
N GLY A 24 -3.36 3.94 -11.33
CA GLY A 24 -4.54 3.12 -11.51
C GLY A 24 -5.55 3.27 -10.37
N GLU A 25 -6.68 2.57 -10.47
CA GLU A 25 -7.64 2.50 -9.35
C GLU A 25 -6.99 1.78 -8.17
N ILE A 26 -6.89 2.47 -7.02
CA ILE A 26 -6.32 1.92 -5.80
C ILE A 26 -7.41 1.43 -4.86
N LEU A 27 -7.28 0.18 -4.43
CA LEU A 27 -8.04 -0.41 -3.35
C LEU A 27 -7.13 -0.54 -2.12
N TYR A 28 -7.65 -0.09 -0.98
CA TYR A 28 -6.98 -0.18 0.31
C TYR A 28 -7.96 -0.71 1.36
N TYR A 29 -7.73 -1.93 1.82
CA TYR A 29 -8.68 -2.65 2.67
C TYR A 29 -7.99 -3.64 3.60
N ARG A 30 -8.76 -4.20 4.53
CA ARG A 30 -8.33 -5.29 5.41
C ARG A 30 -9.07 -6.56 5.00
N ASP A 31 -8.34 -7.66 4.83
CA ASP A 31 -8.94 -8.96 4.51
C ASP A 31 -9.43 -9.70 5.76
N GLU A 32 -10.02 -10.88 5.54
CA GLU A 32 -10.62 -11.70 6.60
C GLU A 32 -9.58 -12.20 7.62
N GLU A 33 -8.32 -12.38 7.19
CA GLU A 33 -7.20 -12.75 8.06
C GLU A 33 -6.59 -11.55 8.79
N GLY A 34 -7.15 -10.35 8.62
CA GLY A 34 -6.68 -9.14 9.28
C GLY A 34 -5.44 -8.51 8.63
N ARG A 35 -5.01 -8.99 7.47
CA ARG A 35 -3.91 -8.41 6.69
C ARG A 35 -4.41 -7.16 5.99
N VAL A 36 -3.52 -6.18 5.86
CA VAL A 36 -3.82 -4.97 5.10
C VAL A 36 -3.36 -5.15 3.66
N VAL A 37 -4.24 -4.84 2.71
CA VAL A 37 -4.00 -5.01 1.29
C VAL A 37 -4.02 -3.64 0.62
N ILE A 38 -2.97 -3.35 -0.16
CA ILE A 38 -2.94 -2.26 -1.13
C ILE A 38 -2.89 -2.90 -2.51
N LEU A 39 -3.88 -2.61 -3.35
CA LEU A 39 -4.00 -3.14 -4.70
C LEU A 39 -4.19 -1.98 -5.66
N GLU A 40 -3.34 -1.89 -6.66
CA GLU A 40 -3.50 -0.98 -7.79
C GLU A 40 -3.94 -1.79 -9.01
N LYS A 41 -5.18 -1.56 -9.45
CA LYS A 41 -5.74 -2.23 -10.63
C LYS A 41 -5.14 -1.69 -11.92
N GLY A 42 -5.20 -2.51 -12.96
CA GLY A 42 -4.78 -2.18 -14.32
C GLY A 42 -3.62 -3.05 -14.77
N PRO A 43 -3.01 -2.75 -15.93
CA PRO A 43 -1.84 -3.45 -16.42
C PRO A 43 -0.57 -2.65 -16.08
N PRO A 44 0.43 -3.23 -15.37
CA PRO A 44 0.32 -4.45 -14.58
C PRO A 44 -0.52 -4.24 -13.32
N GLU A 45 -1.14 -5.31 -12.83
CA GLU A 45 -1.81 -5.29 -11.53
C GLU A 45 -0.73 -5.39 -10.45
N LEU A 46 -0.73 -4.44 -9.53
CA LEU A 46 0.25 -4.41 -8.45
C LEU A 46 -0.44 -4.66 -7.13
N ARG A 47 0.13 -5.55 -6.32
CA ARG A 47 -0.47 -5.96 -5.04
C ARG A 47 0.59 -6.02 -3.95
N LEU A 48 0.30 -5.37 -2.82
CA LEU A 48 1.07 -5.46 -1.59
C LEU A 48 0.17 -5.98 -0.46
N VAL A 49 0.65 -7.01 0.24
CA VAL A 49 -0.04 -7.59 1.41
C VAL A 49 0.83 -7.40 2.64
N LEU A 50 0.23 -6.85 3.68
CA LEU A 50 0.88 -6.45 4.93
C LEU A 50 0.38 -7.34 6.06
N GLU A 51 1.28 -8.12 6.65
CA GLU A 51 0.97 -8.99 7.78
C GLU A 51 0.88 -8.18 9.07
N PRO A 52 -0.16 -8.37 9.89
CA PRO A 52 -0.24 -7.73 11.20
C PRO A 52 0.82 -8.32 12.15
N LEU A 53 1.40 -7.45 12.97
CA LEU A 53 2.27 -7.83 14.06
C LEU A 53 1.55 -7.68 15.41
N PRO A 54 1.85 -8.55 16.38
CA PRO A 54 1.31 -8.39 17.72
C PRO A 54 1.84 -7.10 18.36
N GLY A 55 0.97 -6.41 19.08
CA GLY A 55 1.28 -5.19 19.82
C GLY A 55 0.58 -3.96 19.28
N THR A 56 0.48 -2.96 20.14
CA THR A 56 -0.04 -1.63 19.81
C THR A 56 1.03 -0.60 20.08
N ALA A 57 0.98 0.53 19.37
CA ALA A 57 1.87 1.63 19.69
C ALA A 57 1.53 2.13 21.11
N THR A 58 2.54 2.34 21.95
CA THR A 58 2.36 2.85 23.32
C THR A 58 2.33 4.38 23.38
N THR A 59 2.75 5.02 22.29
CA THR A 59 2.78 6.47 22.12
C THR A 59 2.00 6.87 20.87
N PRO A 60 1.49 8.11 20.79
CA PRO A 60 0.93 8.62 19.55
C PRO A 60 1.96 8.58 18.41
N GLN A 61 1.53 8.12 17.25
CA GLN A 61 2.36 8.01 16.05
C GLN A 61 1.57 8.49 14.83
N VAL A 62 2.26 8.60 13.69
CA VAL A 62 1.64 8.97 12.41
C VAL A 62 1.31 7.69 11.65
N CYS A 63 0.06 7.55 11.20
CA CYS A 63 -0.29 6.49 10.25
C CYS A 63 0.39 6.75 8.91
N GLU A 64 1.11 5.78 8.38
CA GLU A 64 1.86 5.96 7.14
C GLU A 64 0.97 6.07 5.89
N ALA A 65 -0.27 5.56 5.93
CA ALA A 65 -1.21 5.67 4.82
C ALA A 65 -1.94 7.03 4.80
N CYS A 66 -2.65 7.39 5.87
CA CYS A 66 -3.44 8.63 5.90
C CYS A 66 -2.67 9.85 6.45
N ARG A 67 -1.43 9.68 6.91
CA ARG A 67 -0.56 10.74 7.49
C ARG A 67 -1.16 11.50 8.67
N ARG A 68 -2.19 10.95 9.32
CA ARG A 68 -2.80 11.54 10.52
C ARG A 68 -2.06 11.08 11.78
N HIS A 69 -1.94 12.00 12.73
CA HIS A 69 -1.51 11.69 14.09
C HIS A 69 -2.65 11.00 14.85
N LEU A 70 -2.37 9.84 15.44
CA LEU A 70 -3.36 9.03 16.13
C LEU A 70 -2.81 8.55 17.47
N SER A 71 -3.71 8.24 18.40
CA SER A 71 -3.34 7.57 19.64
C SER A 71 -2.81 6.17 19.33
N GLY A 72 -1.95 5.66 20.21
CA GLY A 72 -1.28 4.39 19.96
C GLY A 72 -2.23 3.19 19.81
N ASN A 73 -3.36 3.19 20.51
CA ASN A 73 -4.39 2.16 20.42
C ASN A 73 -5.17 2.18 19.09
N ALA A 74 -5.16 3.30 18.36
CA ALA A 74 -5.78 3.40 17.03
C ALA A 74 -4.85 2.92 15.90
N LEU A 75 -3.60 2.55 16.24
CA LEU A 75 -2.57 2.12 15.30
C LEU A 75 -2.20 0.64 15.52
N GLY A 76 -1.80 -0.01 14.44
CA GLY A 76 -1.24 -1.35 14.43
C GLY A 76 0.09 -1.36 13.67
N PHE A 77 0.93 -2.33 14.02
CA PHE A 77 2.18 -2.59 13.31
C PHE A 77 1.95 -3.66 12.26
N PHE A 78 2.52 -3.45 11.08
CA PHE A 78 2.43 -4.36 9.97
C PHE A 78 3.81 -4.58 9.36
N ARG A 79 3.99 -5.70 8.66
CA ARG A 79 5.22 -5.97 7.90
C ARG A 79 4.94 -6.55 6.54
N HIS A 80 5.92 -6.46 5.64
CA HIS A 80 5.97 -7.27 4.44
C HIS A 80 7.42 -7.60 4.04
N PRO A 81 7.65 -8.69 3.30
CA PRO A 81 8.90 -8.92 2.59
C PRO A 81 9.04 -7.97 1.40
N VAL A 82 10.23 -7.44 1.20
CA VAL A 82 10.57 -6.47 0.16
C VAL A 82 11.13 -7.21 -1.05
N GLY A 83 10.67 -6.88 -2.27
CA GLY A 83 11.23 -7.44 -3.52
C GLY A 83 11.19 -8.97 -3.59
N GLY A 84 10.22 -9.60 -2.91
CA GLY A 84 10.10 -11.06 -2.82
C GLY A 84 11.15 -11.75 -1.93
N ARG A 85 12.02 -11.00 -1.24
CA ARG A 85 13.04 -11.57 -0.35
C ARG A 85 12.47 -11.73 1.07
N PRO A 86 12.35 -12.97 1.60
CA PRO A 86 11.69 -13.23 2.88
C PRO A 86 12.45 -12.65 4.09
N THR A 87 13.76 -12.41 3.94
CA THR A 87 14.62 -11.90 5.01
C THR A 87 14.71 -10.37 5.04
N HIS A 88 14.30 -9.69 3.96
CA HIS A 88 14.31 -8.24 3.90
C HIS A 88 12.91 -7.73 4.21
N LEU A 89 12.69 -7.38 5.47
CA LEU A 89 11.38 -6.96 5.96
C LEU A 89 11.30 -5.44 6.06
N ARG A 90 10.15 -4.90 5.67
CA ARG A 90 9.77 -3.52 5.96
C ARG A 90 8.59 -3.53 6.92
N TYR A 91 8.59 -2.55 7.82
CA TYR A 91 7.58 -2.38 8.85
C TYR A 91 6.81 -1.09 8.60
N LEU A 92 5.50 -1.14 8.81
CA LEU A 92 4.62 0.01 8.67
C LEU A 92 3.74 0.19 9.91
N VAL A 93 3.45 1.45 10.23
CA VAL A 93 2.45 1.82 11.24
C VAL A 93 1.20 2.33 10.55
N LEU A 94 0.09 1.61 10.69
CA LEU A 94 -1.18 1.92 10.01
C LEU A 94 -2.35 1.96 10.98
N CYS A 95 -3.43 2.65 10.60
CA CYS A 95 -4.68 2.62 11.36
C CYS A 95 -5.19 1.19 11.53
N GLN A 96 -5.72 0.88 12.71
CA GLN A 96 -6.47 -0.36 12.91
C GLN A 96 -7.80 -0.36 12.14
N ASP A 97 -8.48 0.80 12.09
CA ASP A 97 -9.63 1.00 11.22
C ASP A 97 -9.17 1.38 9.82
N THR A 98 -8.99 0.36 8.98
CA THR A 98 -8.56 0.52 7.58
C THR A 98 -9.62 1.23 6.73
N GLY A 99 -10.91 1.05 7.02
CA GLY A 99 -12.00 1.67 6.27
C GLY A 99 -12.04 3.19 6.46
N SER A 100 -11.96 3.65 7.71
CA SER A 100 -11.82 5.08 8.03
C SER A 100 -10.49 5.65 7.54
N CYS A 101 -9.43 4.85 7.55
CA CYS A 101 -8.14 5.27 6.98
C CYS A 101 -8.23 5.48 5.45
N ALA A 102 -8.95 4.62 4.74
CA ALA A 102 -9.08 4.67 3.29
C ALA A 102 -9.77 5.96 2.81
N SER A 103 -10.72 6.51 3.57
CA SER A 103 -11.36 7.78 3.21
C SER A 103 -10.45 9.01 3.35
N HIS A 104 -9.28 8.87 3.98
CA HIS A 104 -8.31 9.95 4.19
C HIS A 104 -6.97 9.72 3.50
N ALA A 105 -6.70 8.50 3.03
CA ALA A 105 -5.43 8.17 2.39
C ALA A 105 -5.44 8.64 0.93
N GLU A 106 -4.44 9.43 0.55
CA GLU A 106 -4.25 9.85 -0.83
C GLU A 106 -3.81 8.65 -1.69
N PRO A 107 -4.40 8.44 -2.88
CA PRO A 107 -3.99 7.37 -3.79
C PRO A 107 -2.48 7.37 -4.07
N GLU A 108 -1.89 8.54 -4.31
CA GLU A 108 -0.46 8.74 -4.55
C GLU A 108 0.38 8.16 -3.41
N ARG A 109 -0.06 8.37 -2.17
CA ARG A 109 0.62 7.88 -0.98
C ARG A 109 0.52 6.37 -0.85
N LEU A 110 -0.65 5.80 -1.13
CA LEU A 110 -0.84 4.34 -1.14
C LEU A 110 0.00 3.67 -2.23
N ARG A 111 0.09 4.29 -3.42
CA ARG A 111 0.94 3.84 -4.50
C ARG A 111 2.41 3.90 -4.14
N GLU A 112 2.86 4.97 -3.47
CA GLU A 112 4.24 5.08 -2.99
C GLU A 112 4.59 3.93 -2.04
N ILE A 113 3.71 3.58 -1.09
CA ILE A 113 3.89 2.45 -0.18
C ILE A 113 3.95 1.14 -0.98
N LEU A 114 3.01 0.95 -1.90
CA LEU A 114 2.94 -0.23 -2.77
C LEU A 114 4.23 -0.42 -3.56
N LEU A 115 4.67 0.60 -4.31
CA LEU A 115 5.87 0.57 -5.16
C LEU A 115 7.12 0.30 -4.33
N ARG A 116 7.24 0.95 -3.16
CA ARG A 116 8.33 0.69 -2.21
C ARG A 116 8.32 -0.70 -1.61
N GLY A 117 7.18 -1.38 -1.63
CA GLY A 117 7.06 -2.75 -1.18
C GLY A 117 7.50 -3.77 -2.22
N ILE A 118 7.20 -3.48 -3.50
CA ILE A 118 7.47 -4.39 -4.62
C ILE A 118 8.82 -4.14 -5.31
N LEU A 119 9.30 -2.90 -5.38
CA LEU A 119 10.53 -2.50 -6.06
C LEU A 119 11.66 -2.34 -5.03
N THR A 120 12.48 -3.38 -4.82
CA THR A 120 13.83 -3.30 -4.22
C THR A 120 14.58 -4.63 -4.24
#